data_AF-A0A0F9V4C1-F1
#
_entry.id   AF-A0A0F9V4C1-F1
#
_cell.length_a   1.000
_cell.length_b   1.000
_cell.length_c   1.000
_cell.angle_alpha   90.00
_cell.angle_beta   90.00
_cell.angle_gamma   90.00
#
_symmetry.space_group_name_H-M   'P 1'
#
loop_
_entity.id
_entity.type
_entity.pdbx_description
1 polymer ?
#
loop_
_entity_poly.entity_id
_entity_poly.type
_entity_poly.pdbx_seq_one_letter_code
_entity_poly.pdbx_strand_id
1 'polypeptide(L)'
;MKKFNSEKDTKIMKTPNLDKVQEVSDQSHQIGEFLEWLENNDIVLAQFHRPTQLPADCLMPLNKKIEEILADYFEIDLVQMEKEKCMLLEKLRDVAK
;
A
#
# COMPACT_ATOMS: atom_id res chain seq x y z
N MET A 1 -3.97 22.97 41.11
CA MET A 1 -3.68 23.49 39.74
C MET A 1 -4.23 22.50 38.74
N LYS A 2 -4.82 23.02 37.66
CA LYS A 2 -5.85 22.37 36.84
C LYS A 2 -5.33 21.12 36.11
N LYS A 3 -6.10 20.04 36.21
CA LYS A 3 -5.98 18.81 35.43
C LYS A 3 -6.29 19.13 33.96
N PHE A 4 -5.36 18.86 33.05
CA PHE A 4 -5.66 18.78 31.62
C PHE A 4 -5.90 17.31 31.28
N ASN A 5 -7.14 16.88 31.41
CA ASN A 5 -7.62 15.67 30.77
C ASN A 5 -7.75 15.98 29.27
N SER A 6 -6.78 15.53 28.46
CA SER A 6 -6.88 15.50 27.00
C SER A 6 -7.58 14.22 26.52
N GLU A 7 -8.67 13.86 27.19
CA GLU A 7 -9.65 12.90 26.70
C GLU A 7 -10.83 13.73 26.20
N LYS A 8 -10.81 14.11 24.92
CA LYS A 8 -12.02 14.45 24.15
C LYS A 8 -11.69 14.56 22.66
N ASP A 9 -12.21 13.58 21.92
CA ASP A 9 -12.64 13.67 20.53
C ASP A 9 -11.62 13.51 19.39
N THR A 10 -10.70 12.55 19.49
CA THR A 10 -10.32 11.80 18.27
C THR A 10 -11.25 10.62 18.15
N LYS A 11 -12.41 10.83 17.50
CA LYS A 11 -13.24 9.75 16.97
C LYS A 11 -12.31 8.95 16.04
N ILE A 12 -11.75 7.84 16.53
CA ILE A 12 -10.78 6.99 15.82
C ILE A 12 -11.43 6.62 14.50
N MET A 13 -11.08 7.35 13.45
CA MET A 13 -11.56 7.07 12.12
C MET A 13 -10.88 5.78 11.73
N LYS A 14 -11.67 4.74 11.44
CA LYS A 14 -11.08 3.47 11.02
C LYS A 14 -10.40 3.70 9.68
N THR A 15 -9.07 3.68 9.69
CA THR A 15 -8.22 3.79 8.50
C THR A 15 -7.41 2.51 8.34
N PRO A 16 -8.07 1.35 8.22
CA PRO A 16 -7.40 0.06 8.27
C PRO A 16 -6.33 -0.13 7.19
N ASN A 17 -6.45 0.52 6.03
CA ASN A 17 -5.41 0.44 5.00
C ASN A 17 -4.25 1.39 5.29
N LEU A 18 -4.51 2.62 5.73
CA LEU A 18 -3.42 3.54 6.13
C LEU A 18 -2.66 3.04 7.36
N ASP A 19 -3.36 2.43 8.32
CA ASP A 19 -2.75 1.85 9.51
C ASP A 19 -1.81 0.70 9.12
N LYS A 20 -2.24 -0.17 8.21
CA LYS A 20 -1.40 -1.23 7.63
C LYS A 20 -0.19 -0.67 6.89
N VAL A 21 -0.36 0.36 6.05
CA VAL A 21 0.75 1.02 5.33
C VAL A 21 1.78 1.56 6.31
N GLN A 22 1.34 2.16 7.42
CA GLN A 22 2.24 2.68 8.44
C GLN A 22 2.99 1.55 9.16
N GLU A 23 2.29 0.48 9.53
CA GLU A 23 2.87 -0.69 10.20
C GLU A 23 3.93 -1.39 9.35
N VAL A 24 3.67 -1.55 8.05
CA VAL A 24 4.57 -2.27 7.14
C VAL A 24 5.56 -1.34 6.42
N SER A 25 5.62 -0.06 6.79
CA SER A 25 6.40 0.96 6.07
C SER A 25 7.89 0.61 5.94
N ASP A 26 8.53 0.21 7.03
CA ASP A 26 9.95 -0.18 7.04
C ASP A 26 10.21 -1.41 6.14
N GLN A 27 9.32 -2.41 6.19
CA GLN A 27 9.44 -3.63 5.39
C GLN A 27 9.17 -3.34 3.90
N SER A 28 8.15 -2.55 3.62
CA SER A 28 7.78 -2.11 2.28
C SER A 28 8.92 -1.32 1.62
N HIS A 29 9.60 -0.47 2.40
CA HIS A 29 10.78 0.26 1.92
C HIS A 29 11.92 -0.69 1.54
N GLN A 30 12.28 -1.63 2.41
CA GLN A 30 13.36 -2.60 2.13
C GLN A 30 13.06 -3.48 0.91
N ILE A 31 11.81 -3.95 0.78
CA ILE A 31 11.40 -4.77 -0.38
C ILE A 31 11.35 -3.91 -1.65
N GLY A 32 10.90 -2.66 -1.54
CA GLY A 32 10.89 -1.69 -2.64
C GLY A 32 12.29 -1.44 -3.18
N GLU A 33 13.26 -1.15 -2.32
CA GLU A 33 14.68 -0.98 -2.71
C GLU A 33 15.24 -2.24 -3.39
N PHE A 34 14.85 -3.42 -2.93
CA PHE A 34 15.25 -4.68 -3.56
C PHE A 34 14.63 -4.85 -4.95
N LEU A 35 13.34 -4.54 -5.12
CA LEU A 35 12.65 -4.61 -6.41
C LEU A 35 13.21 -3.58 -7.41
N GLU A 36 13.49 -2.36 -6.96
CA GLU A 36 14.18 -1.35 -7.77
C GLU A 36 15.59 -1.80 -8.18
N TRP A 37 16.31 -2.45 -7.27
CA TRP A 37 17.61 -3.04 -7.60
C TRP A 37 17.48 -4.13 -8.68
N LEU A 38 16.46 -4.98 -8.64
CA LEU A 38 16.22 -5.97 -9.70
C LEU A 38 16.02 -5.30 -11.07
N GLU A 39 15.15 -4.29 -11.15
CA GLU A 39 14.87 -3.56 -12.38
C GLU A 39 16.13 -2.89 -12.94
N ASN A 40 16.95 -2.29 -12.08
CA ASN A 40 18.22 -1.65 -12.46
C ASN A 40 19.28 -2.63 -12.98
N ASN A 41 19.13 -3.94 -12.73
CA ASN A 41 20.02 -4.99 -13.21
C ASN A 41 19.42 -5.79 -14.39
N ASP A 42 18.39 -5.25 -15.05
CA ASP A 42 17.64 -5.93 -16.12
C ASP A 42 17.02 -7.27 -15.69
N ILE A 43 16.69 -7.41 -14.40
CA ILE A 43 16.03 -8.60 -13.84
C ILE A 43 14.55 -8.29 -13.63
N VAL A 44 13.69 -9.12 -14.22
CA VAL A 44 12.23 -8.98 -14.11
C VAL A 44 11.61 -10.20 -13.43
N LEU A 45 10.61 -9.97 -12.59
CA LEU A 45 9.78 -11.04 -12.05
C LEU A 45 8.93 -11.64 -13.17
N ALA A 46 8.62 -12.94 -13.08
CA ALA A 46 7.83 -13.61 -14.09
C ALA A 46 6.81 -14.55 -13.44
N GLN A 47 5.66 -14.70 -14.09
CA GLN A 47 4.57 -15.57 -13.62
C GLN A 47 4.20 -16.58 -14.70
N PHE A 48 3.75 -17.76 -14.27
CA PHE A 48 3.20 -18.76 -15.17
C PHE A 48 1.86 -18.28 -15.73
N HIS A 49 1.68 -18.39 -17.04
CA HIS A 49 0.41 -18.07 -17.69
C HIS A 49 -0.64 -19.13 -17.34
N ARG A 50 -1.86 -18.70 -17.00
CA ARG A 50 -2.98 -19.65 -16.87
C ARG A 50 -3.45 -20.08 -18.25
N PRO A 51 -3.66 -21.39 -18.50
CA PRO A 51 -3.84 -21.91 -19.84
C PRO A 51 -5.19 -21.47 -20.41
N THR A 52 -5.17 -20.40 -21.20
CA THR A 52 -6.33 -20.01 -22.03
C THR A 52 -6.10 -20.38 -23.48
N GLN A 53 -4.87 -20.25 -24.01
CA GLN A 53 -4.52 -20.54 -25.43
C GLN A 53 -3.04 -20.93 -25.68
N LEU A 54 -2.18 -20.96 -24.64
CA LEU A 54 -0.75 -21.27 -24.73
C LEU A 54 -0.40 -22.45 -23.82
N PRO A 55 0.75 -23.14 -24.03
CA PRO A 55 1.24 -24.18 -23.14
C PRO A 55 1.28 -23.68 -21.69
N ALA A 56 0.82 -24.50 -20.74
CA ALA A 56 0.74 -24.16 -19.32
C ALA A 56 2.11 -23.83 -18.68
N ASP A 57 3.21 -24.15 -19.39
CA ASP A 57 4.58 -24.00 -18.92
C ASP A 57 5.26 -22.71 -19.43
N CYS A 58 4.51 -21.80 -20.08
CA CYS A 58 5.05 -20.52 -20.51
C CYS A 58 5.19 -19.54 -19.33
N LEU A 59 6.44 -19.24 -18.95
CA LEU A 59 6.80 -18.18 -18.02
C LEU A 59 6.83 -16.83 -18.76
N MET A 60 6.06 -15.85 -18.29
CA MET A 60 6.01 -14.52 -18.89
C MET A 60 6.36 -13.43 -17.88
N PRO A 61 7.03 -12.34 -18.30
CA PRO A 61 7.32 -11.20 -17.44
C PRO A 61 6.07 -10.66 -16.76
N LEU A 62 6.21 -10.33 -15.48
CA LEU A 62 5.18 -9.69 -14.70
C LEU A 62 5.17 -8.19 -14.99
N ASN A 63 4.16 -7.72 -15.72
CA ASN A 63 3.98 -6.30 -16.02
C ASN A 63 3.20 -5.59 -14.90
N LYS A 64 3.68 -5.66 -13.66
CA LYS A 64 3.12 -4.93 -12.50
C LYS A 64 4.14 -3.93 -11.98
N LYS A 65 3.65 -2.80 -11.46
CA LYS A 65 4.51 -1.83 -10.77
C LYS A 65 4.90 -2.34 -9.39
N ILE A 66 6.02 -1.83 -8.86
CA ILE A 66 6.52 -2.15 -7.52
C ILE A 66 5.43 -1.90 -6.46
N GLU A 67 4.69 -0.78 -6.56
CA GLU A 67 3.64 -0.46 -5.60
C GLU A 67 2.48 -1.45 -5.64
N GLU A 68 2.14 -1.97 -6.82
CA GLU A 68 1.10 -3.00 -6.98
C GLU A 68 1.56 -4.34 -6.40
N ILE A 69 2.83 -4.69 -6.59
CA ILE A 69 3.42 -5.91 -6.03
C ILE A 69 3.44 -5.84 -4.49
N LEU A 70 3.86 -4.71 -3.93
CA LEU A 70 3.88 -4.49 -2.49
C LEU A 70 2.47 -4.47 -1.90
N ALA A 71 1.52 -3.80 -2.57
CA ALA A 71 0.13 -3.77 -2.14
C ALA A 71 -0.50 -5.16 -2.13
N ASP A 72 -0.25 -5.97 -3.16
CA ASP A 72 -0.71 -7.36 -3.21
C ASP A 72 -0.07 -8.21 -2.09
N TYR A 73 1.23 -8.02 -1.83
CA TYR A 73 1.97 -8.77 -0.79
C TYR A 73 1.46 -8.46 0.63
N PHE A 74 1.18 -7.20 0.93
CA PHE A 74 0.69 -6.77 2.25
C PHE A 74 -0.84 -6.76 2.37
N GLU A 75 -1.56 -7.20 1.33
CA GLU A 75 -3.02 -7.19 1.26
C GLU A 75 -3.62 -5.80 1.57
N ILE A 76 -3.08 -4.78 0.89
CA ILE A 76 -3.49 -3.39 0.99
C ILE A 76 -4.31 -3.02 -0.24
N ASP A 77 -5.54 -2.57 -0.04
CA ASP A 77 -6.37 -2.04 -1.12
C ASP A 77 -5.99 -0.57 -1.38
N LEU A 78 -5.26 -0.34 -2.48
CA LEU A 78 -4.82 0.99 -2.89
C LEU A 78 -6.00 1.96 -3.13
N VAL A 79 -7.14 1.48 -3.63
CA VAL A 79 -8.32 2.32 -3.88
C VAL A 79 -8.97 2.73 -2.57
N GLN A 80 -9.07 1.80 -1.62
CA GLN A 80 -9.62 2.07 -0.30
C GLN A 80 -8.68 2.98 0.50
N MET A 81 -7.36 2.81 0.37
CA MET A 81 -6.36 3.68 0.98
C MET A 81 -6.51 5.15 0.52
N GLU A 82 -6.66 5.39 -0.79
CA GLU A 82 -6.83 6.75 -1.29
C GLU A 82 -8.15 7.39 -0.80
N LYS A 83 -9.22 6.60 -0.68
CA LYS A 83 -10.47 7.08 -0.06
C LYS A 83 -10.27 7.47 1.40
N GLU A 84 -9.57 6.64 2.18
CA GLU A 84 -9.23 6.94 3.58
C GLU A 84 -8.44 8.25 3.70
N LYS A 85 -7.48 8.47 2.80
CA LYS A 85 -6.69 9.71 2.71
C LYS A 85 -7.53 10.93 2.38
N CYS A 86 -8.40 10.84 1.37
CA CYS A 86 -9.33 11.91 1.01
C CYS A 86 -10.25 12.30 2.18
N MET A 87 -10.83 11.31 2.88
CA MET A 87 -11.66 11.56 4.05
C MET A 87 -10.90 12.27 5.17
N LEU A 88 -9.62 11.93 5.39
CA LEU A 88 -8.79 12.58 6.40
C LEU A 88 -8.50 14.04 6.02
N LEU A 89 -8.17 14.29 4.75
CA LEU A 89 -7.90 15.63 4.22
C LEU A 89 -9.13 16.54 4.27
N GLU A 90 -10.32 16.02 3.96
CA GLU A 90 -11.57 16.77 4.08
C GLU A 90 -11.82 17.22 5.53
N LYS A 91 -11.64 16.32 6.51
CA LYS A 91 -11.77 16.68 7.92
C LYS A 91 -10.76 17.72 8.37
N LEU A 92 -9.51 17.62 7.93
CA LEU A 92 -8.48 18.62 8.24
C LEU A 92 -8.86 20.00 7.67
N ARG A 93 -9.48 20.02 6.48
CA ARG A 93 -9.98 21.26 5.87
C ARG A 93 -11.20 21.83 6.59
N ASP A 94 -12.09 20.98 7.11
CA ASP A 94 -13.25 21.42 7.89
C ASP A 94 -12.88 21.94 9.28
N VAL A 95 -11.83 21.41 9.90
CA VAL A 95 -11.30 21.90 11.19
C VAL A 95 -10.54 23.23 11.04
N ALA A 96 -10.00 23.51 9.84
CA ALA A 96 -9.27 24.74 9.55
C ALA A 96 -10.16 25.92 9.12
N LYS A 97 -11.49 25.72 9.04
CA LYS A 97 -12.50 26.76 8.81
C LYS A 97 -13.11 27.23 10.12
#